data_AF-A0A6V7L5W9-F1
#
_entry.id   AF-A0A6V7L5W9-F1
#
_cell.length_a   1.000
_cell.length_b   1.000
_cell.length_c   1.000
_cell.angle_alpha   90.00
_cell.angle_beta   90.00
_cell.angle_gamma   90.00
#
_symmetry.space_group_name_H-M   'P 1'
#
loop_
_entity.id
_entity.type
_entity.pdbx_description
1 polymer ?
#
loop_
_entity_poly.entity_id
_entity_poly.type
_entity_poly.pdbx_seq_one_letter_code
_entity_poly.pdbx_strand_id
1 'polypeptide(L)' 'AKSPRNPMKQQIIESSQRYFRIPFVRPGVANQNDHPNTMGKRGWWYAHFDGQYVARQMELHPDKPPILLVA' A
#
# COMPACT_ATOMS: atom_id res chain seq x y z
N ALA A 1 23.42 20.73 -8.20
CA ALA A 1 22.46 19.62 -8.03
C ALA A 1 21.23 19.90 -8.88
N LYS A 2 20.77 18.97 -9.73
CA LYS A 2 19.55 19.17 -10.54
C LYS A 2 18.34 18.83 -9.67
N SER A 3 17.48 19.81 -9.41
CA SER A 3 16.22 19.60 -8.68
C SER A 3 15.37 18.55 -9.42
N PRO A 4 14.73 17.61 -8.70
CA PRO A 4 13.86 16.63 -9.34
C PRO A 4 12.71 17.36 -10.03
N ARG A 5 12.54 17.13 -11.33
CA ARG A 5 11.33 17.57 -12.05
C ARG A 5 10.17 16.81 -11.43
N ASN A 6 9.30 17.50 -10.71
CA ASN A 6 8.00 16.96 -10.36
C ASN A 6 7.30 16.62 -11.68
N PRO A 7 7.00 15.34 -11.98
CA PRO A 7 6.10 15.04 -13.07
C PRO A 7 4.79 15.77 -12.74
N MET A 8 4.31 16.60 -13.68
CA MET A 8 2.99 17.20 -13.56
C MET A 8 2.02 16.04 -13.31
N LYS A 9 1.34 16.03 -12.14
CA LYS A 9 0.34 15.01 -11.83
C LYS A 9 -0.64 15.00 -12.99
N GLN A 10 -0.60 13.96 -13.82
CA GLN A 10 -1.62 13.76 -14.83
C GLN A 10 -2.94 13.69 -14.06
N GLN A 11 -3.82 14.63 -14.34
CA GLN A 11 -5.15 14.64 -13.75
C GLN A 11 -5.81 13.33 -14.17
N ILE A 12 -6.26 12.54 -13.19
CA ILE A 12 -7.04 11.35 -13.46
C ILE A 12 -8.46 11.85 -13.71
N ILE A 13 -8.75 12.13 -14.97
CA ILE A 13 -10.00 12.77 -15.41
C ILE A 13 -11.13 11.75 -15.50
N GLU A 14 -10.80 10.47 -15.72
CA GLU A 14 -11.75 9.38 -15.88
C GLU A 14 -11.84 8.51 -14.62
N SER A 15 -13.04 8.00 -14.32
CA SER A 15 -13.29 6.99 -13.27
C SER A 15 -12.65 5.66 -13.67
N SER A 16 -11.33 5.62 -13.58
CA SER A 16 -10.54 4.40 -13.73
C SER A 16 -10.45 3.69 -12.39
N GLN A 17 -10.83 2.41 -12.37
CA GLN A 17 -10.73 1.55 -11.20
C GLN A 17 -9.29 1.02 -11.12
N ARG A 18 -8.52 1.46 -10.12
CA ARG A 18 -7.08 1.16 -9.99
C ARG A 18 -6.80 0.47 -8.67
N TYR A 19 -6.09 -0.65 -8.73
CA TYR A 19 -5.83 -1.51 -7.57
C TYR A 19 -4.34 -1.58 -7.27
N PHE A 20 -3.99 -1.47 -6.00
CA PHE A 20 -2.60 -1.51 -5.54
C PHE A 20 -2.45 -2.51 -4.40
N ARG A 21 -1.28 -3.17 -4.34
CA ARG A 21 -0.89 -4.04 -3.24
C ARG A 21 0.55 -3.73 -2.85
N ILE A 22 0.75 -3.31 -1.60
CA ILE A 22 2.06 -2.93 -1.08
C ILE A 22 2.36 -3.78 0.17
N PRO A 23 3.47 -4.51 0.21
CA PRO A 23 3.91 -5.17 1.45
C PRO A 23 4.43 -4.13 2.44
N PHE A 24 4.18 -4.31 3.73
CA PHE A 24 4.77 -3.48 4.79
C PHE A 24 5.28 -4.31 5.96
N VAL A 25 6.21 -3.72 6.72
CA VAL A 25 6.83 -4.31 7.91
C VAL A 25 6.37 -3.51 9.12
N ARG A 26 5.98 -4.17 10.22
CA ARG A 26 5.67 -3.44 11.46
C ARG A 26 6.97 -2.98 12.15
N PRO A 27 6.99 -1.77 12.75
CA PRO A 27 8.03 -1.39 13.69
C PRO A 27 8.00 -2.39 14.86
N GLY A 28 9.05 -3.21 15.00
CA GLY A 28 9.12 -4.32 15.96
C GLY A 28 9.59 -5.64 15.35
N VAL A 29 9.26 -5.90 14.08
CA VAL A 29 9.81 -7.05 13.31
C VAL A 29 10.89 -6.62 12.31
N ALA A 30 11.10 -5.31 12.16
CA ALA A 30 12.05 -4.73 11.21
C ALA A 30 13.53 -5.12 11.45
N ASN A 31 13.89 -5.49 12.68
CA ASN A 31 15.26 -5.92 13.02
C ASN A 31 15.56 -7.38 12.63
N GLN A 32 14.60 -8.13 12.07
CA GLN A 32 14.78 -9.51 11.59
C GLN A 32 14.78 -9.61 10.05
N ASN A 33 14.86 -8.48 9.35
CA ASN A 33 14.49 -8.32 7.94
C ASN A 33 15.40 -8.97 6.89
N ASP A 34 16.59 -9.45 7.26
CA ASP A 34 17.56 -9.96 6.26
C ASP A 34 17.37 -11.44 5.90
N HIS A 35 16.37 -12.13 6.47
CA HIS A 35 16.09 -13.52 6.15
C HIS A 35 14.92 -13.67 5.17
N PRO A 36 15.05 -14.45 4.07
CA PRO A 36 13.98 -14.67 3.09
C PRO A 36 12.70 -15.30 3.71
N ASN A 37 12.83 -15.92 4.88
CA ASN A 37 11.74 -16.48 5.67
C ASN A 37 10.85 -15.44 6.38
N THR A 38 11.20 -14.13 6.38
CA THR A 38 10.35 -13.08 6.97
C THR A 38 9.19 -12.63 6.08
N MET A 39 9.05 -13.18 4.87
CA MET A 39 7.91 -12.88 4.00
C MET A 39 6.55 -13.23 4.62
N GLY A 40 6.50 -14.24 5.48
CA GLY A 40 5.31 -14.60 6.26
C GLY A 40 4.99 -13.66 7.43
N LYS A 41 5.93 -12.78 7.82
CA LYS A 41 5.75 -11.80 8.91
C LYS A 41 5.40 -10.39 8.41
N ARG A 42 5.33 -10.20 7.09
CA ARG A 42 4.96 -8.90 6.48
C ARG A 42 3.45 -8.76 6.37
N GLY A 43 2.96 -7.56 6.67
CA GLY A 43 1.59 -7.20 6.39
C GLY A 43 1.41 -6.83 4.91
N TRP A 44 0.17 -6.83 4.45
CA TRP A 44 -0.21 -6.38 3.11
C TRP A 44 -1.19 -5.23 3.20
N TRP A 45 -0.93 -4.18 2.45
CA TRP A 45 -1.83 -3.07 2.28
C TRP A 45 -2.42 -3.12 0.87
N TYR A 46 -3.74 -3.20 0.78
CA TYR A 46 -4.51 -3.17 -0.45
C TYR A 46 -5.28 -1.87 -0.52
N ALA A 47 -5.28 -1.24 -1.69
CA ALA A 47 -6.12 -0.08 -1.95
C ALA A 47 -6.76 -0.15 -3.32
N HIS A 48 -8.01 0.29 -3.36
CA HIS A 48 -8.78 0.49 -4.56
C HIS A 48 -9.07 1.99 -4.70
N PHE A 49 -8.58 2.56 -5.80
CA PHE A 49 -8.87 3.92 -6.20
C PHE A 49 -9.98 3.93 -7.25
N ASP A 50 -10.98 4.77 -7.02
CA ASP A 50 -11.95 5.17 -8.02
C ASP A 50 -11.58 6.58 -8.51
N GLY A 51 -11.06 6.65 -9.73
CA GLY A 51 -10.47 7.89 -10.23
C GLY A 51 -9.31 8.35 -9.35
N GLN A 52 -9.39 9.58 -8.84
CA GLN A 52 -8.34 10.18 -8.01
C GLN A 52 -8.38 9.80 -6.52
N TYR A 53 -9.47 9.21 -6.04
CA TYR A 53 -9.71 8.97 -4.61
C TYR A 53 -9.67 7.50 -4.26
N VAL A 54 -9.36 7.20 -2.99
CA VAL A 54 -9.49 5.85 -2.43
C VAL A 54 -10.96 5.59 -2.14
N ALA A 55 -11.50 4.52 -2.71
CA ALA A 55 -12.87 4.07 -2.44
C ALA A 55 -12.91 2.93 -1.41
N ARG A 56 -11.88 2.06 -1.41
CA ARG A 56 -11.79 0.93 -0.48
C ARG A 56 -10.33 0.67 -0.10
N GLN A 57 -10.09 0.31 1.14
CA GLN A 57 -8.78 -0.09 1.66
C GLN A 57 -8.92 -1.37 2.49
N MET A 58 -7.93 -2.25 2.41
CA MET A 58 -7.85 -3.43 3.25
C MET A 58 -6.42 -3.66 3.72
N GLU A 59 -6.23 -3.89 5.02
CA GLU A 59 -4.95 -4.28 5.60
C GLU A 59 -5.02 -5.71 6.09
N LEU A 60 -4.10 -6.53 5.60
CA LEU A 60 -3.86 -7.87 6.11
C LEU A 60 -2.63 -7.83 7.00
N HIS A 61 -2.77 -8.40 8.18
CA HIS A 61 -1.67 -8.60 9.10
C HIS A 61 -1.53 -10.08 9.40
N PRO A 62 -0.30 -10.59 9.62
CA PRO A 62 -0.10 -12.01 9.90
C PRO A 62 -0.80 -12.45 11.20
N ASP A 63 -0.78 -11.60 12.23
CA ASP A 63 -1.22 -11.97 13.58
C ASP A 63 -2.51 -11.25 14.03
N LYS A 64 -3.18 -10.54 13.12
CA LYS A 64 -4.41 -9.81 13.42
C LYS A 64 -5.47 -10.10 12.37
N PRO A 65 -6.77 -10.02 12.74
CA PRO A 65 -7.82 -10.11 11.75
C PRO A 65 -7.66 -9.03 10.66
N PRO A 66 -8.12 -9.29 9.43
CA PRO A 66 -8.17 -8.29 8.37
C PRO A 66 -8.87 -7.01 8.81
N ILE A 67 -8.29 -5.86 8.47
CA ILE A 67 -8.91 -4.55 8.65
C ILE A 67 -9.49 -4.12 7.32
N LEU A 68 -10.78 -3.81 7.27
CA LEU A 68 -11.47 -3.32 6.09
C LEU A 68 -11.95 -1.89 6.34
N LEU A 69 -11.63 -0.99 5.43
CA LEU A 69 -12.06 0.40 5.44
C LEU A 69 -12.74 0.72 4.11
N VAL A 70 -13.92 1.31 4.17
CA VAL A 70 -14.72 1.73 3.01
C VAL A 70 -15.05 3.22 3.14
N ALA A 71 -15.06 3.93 2.02
CA ALA A 71 -15.42 5.35 1.96
C ALA A 71 -16.94 5.55 1.88
#